data_AF-A0A7C1QJT3-F1
#
_entry.id   AF-A0A7C1QJT3-F1
#
_cell.length_a   1.000
_cell.length_b   1.000
_cell.length_c   1.000
_cell.angle_alpha   90.00
_cell.angle_beta   90.00
_cell.angle_gamma   90.00
#
_symmetry.space_group_name_H-M   'P 1'
#
loop_
_entity.id
_entity.type
_entity.pdbx_description
1 polymer ?
#
loop_
_entity_poly.entity_id
_entity_poly.type
_entity_poly.pdbx_seq_one_letter_code
_entity_poly.pdbx_strand_id
1 'polypeptide(L)'
;MSSFFTLYTFTPWDRPNSKKLTQIKLLSLKTIFKRFPVVEQAFFEDLISNIYKKTHYTWMRVIKRIVGTDDEDYNISSFIFIWAIDDQNRMYQFLFQKLEEKENSQAVLVALAPPELSTLLSEFKREALHRILSLLNKPSTIKFLMILAPKGKSTAEEIKLLKVNKNYQEKFDYVNQLKNMPNIQGQWFPEYSPRCSNCNKLFIEIKGFNVGLLKFKCPNCGYQKS
;
A
#
# COMPACT_ATOMS: atom_id res chain seq x y z
N MET A 1 4.95 -0.68 -24.22
CA MET A 1 5.43 -1.26 -22.94
C MET A 1 4.99 -0.36 -21.80
N SER A 2 4.38 -0.93 -20.76
CA SER A 2 3.94 -0.18 -19.58
C SER A 2 5.14 0.08 -18.67
N SER A 3 5.31 1.28 -18.14
CA SER A 3 6.31 1.55 -17.09
C SER A 3 5.85 1.09 -15.70
N PHE A 4 4.68 0.44 -15.60
CA PHE A 4 4.01 0.13 -14.34
C PHE A 4 3.76 -1.37 -14.19
N PHE A 5 4.04 -1.87 -12.99
CA PHE A 5 3.44 -3.09 -12.45
C PHE A 5 1.98 -2.82 -12.06
N THR A 6 1.15 -3.85 -12.16
CA THR A 6 -0.22 -3.84 -11.65
C THR A 6 -0.39 -4.91 -10.58
N LEU A 7 -0.70 -4.47 -9.35
CA LEU A 7 -1.02 -5.33 -8.22
C LEU A 7 -2.53 -5.41 -8.03
N TYR A 8 -3.06 -6.63 -7.96
CA TYR A 8 -4.45 -6.89 -7.62
C TYR A 8 -4.54 -7.44 -6.20
N THR A 9 -5.34 -6.79 -5.35
CA THR A 9 -5.47 -7.14 -3.94
C THR A 9 -6.92 -7.04 -3.47
N PHE A 10 -7.35 -7.92 -2.55
CA PHE A 10 -8.60 -7.68 -1.82
C PHE A 10 -8.44 -6.49 -0.89
N THR A 11 -9.46 -5.64 -0.75
CA THR A 11 -9.41 -4.44 0.09
C THR A 11 -9.00 -4.77 1.54
N PRO A 12 -7.76 -4.45 1.98
CA PRO A 12 -7.37 -4.66 3.38
C PRO A 12 -8.08 -3.67 4.32
N TRP A 13 -8.47 -2.49 3.81
CA TRP A 13 -9.18 -1.46 4.58
C TRP A 13 -10.69 -1.62 4.60
N ASP A 14 -11.33 -2.43 3.75
CA ASP A 14 -12.79 -2.60 3.76
C ASP A 14 -13.17 -4.06 3.97
N ARG A 15 -13.34 -4.45 5.26
CA ARG A 15 -13.73 -5.77 5.78
C ARG A 15 -13.63 -6.83 4.69
N PRO A 16 -12.49 -7.54 4.57
CA PRO A 16 -11.98 -8.12 3.33
C PRO A 16 -13.09 -8.43 2.33
N ASN A 17 -13.45 -7.43 1.53
CA ASN A 17 -14.56 -7.54 0.59
C ASN A 17 -14.08 -8.49 -0.51
N SER A 18 -14.36 -9.77 -0.31
CA SER A 18 -13.90 -10.86 -1.17
C SER A 18 -14.51 -10.79 -2.56
N LYS A 19 -15.47 -9.88 -2.80
CA LYS A 19 -16.19 -9.75 -4.06
C LYS A 19 -15.50 -8.83 -5.07
N LYS A 20 -14.57 -7.96 -4.63
CA LYS A 20 -13.94 -6.98 -5.54
C LYS A 20 -12.44 -6.83 -5.28
N LEU A 21 -11.66 -6.95 -6.36
CA LEU A 21 -10.24 -6.67 -6.34
C LEU A 21 -10.00 -5.17 -6.51
N THR A 22 -9.10 -4.63 -5.70
CA THR A 22 -8.49 -3.32 -5.88
C THR A 22 -7.27 -3.47 -6.76
N GLN A 23 -7.14 -2.57 -7.72
CA GLN A 23 -6.00 -2.47 -8.61
C GLN A 23 -5.10 -1.32 -8.13
N ILE A 24 -3.82 -1.60 -7.95
CA ILE A 24 -2.78 -0.63 -7.58
C ILE A 24 -1.73 -0.62 -8.69
N LYS A 25 -1.42 0.55 -9.23
CA LYS A 25 -0.36 0.73 -10.24
C LYS A 25 0.91 1.21 -9.56
N LEU A 26 2.03 0.55 -9.85
CA LEU A 26 3.33 0.82 -9.23
C LEU A 26 4.37 1.04 -10.32
N LEU A 27 5.07 2.17 -10.29
CA LEU A 27 6.13 2.49 -11.24
C LEU A 27 7.29 1.50 -11.06
N SER A 28 7.71 0.88 -12.15
CA SER A 28 8.85 -0.04 -12.16
C SER A 28 10.15 0.70 -11.86
N LEU A 29 10.94 0.18 -10.92
CA LEU A 29 12.23 0.76 -10.58
C LEU A 29 13.27 0.63 -11.70
N LYS A 30 13.03 -0.19 -12.74
CA LYS A 30 13.88 -0.21 -13.96
C LYS A 30 13.94 1.16 -14.65
N THR A 31 12.93 2.01 -14.42
CA THR A 31 12.90 3.39 -14.96
C THR A 31 13.87 4.34 -14.24
N ILE A 32 14.32 3.99 -13.03
CA ILE A 32 15.18 4.84 -12.18
C ILE A 32 16.58 4.22 -12.02
N PHE A 33 16.64 2.90 -11.82
CA PHE A 33 17.89 2.17 -11.58
C PHE A 33 18.17 1.18 -12.72
N LYS A 34 19.44 1.05 -13.09
CA LYS A 34 19.90 0.01 -14.05
C LYS A 34 19.69 -1.41 -13.53
N ARG A 35 19.67 -1.59 -12.21
CA ARG A 35 19.45 -2.86 -11.51
C ARG A 35 18.58 -2.60 -10.29
N PHE A 36 17.71 -3.54 -9.95
CA PHE A 36 16.86 -3.40 -8.77
C PHE A 36 17.71 -3.32 -7.48
N PRO A 37 17.42 -2.38 -6.57
CA PRO A 37 18.06 -2.34 -5.27
C PRO A 37 17.77 -3.60 -4.48
N VAL A 38 18.81 -4.20 -3.90
CA VAL A 38 18.69 -5.32 -2.96
C VAL A 38 18.47 -4.75 -1.57
N VAL A 39 17.50 -5.29 -0.85
CA VAL A 39 17.19 -4.95 0.54
C VAL A 39 17.47 -6.17 1.41
N GLU A 40 18.24 -5.92 2.47
CA GLU A 40 18.71 -6.95 3.38
C GLU A 40 17.58 -7.50 4.25
N GLN A 41 17.76 -8.73 4.72
CA GLN A 41 16.80 -9.41 5.60
C GLN A 41 16.53 -8.62 6.89
N ALA A 42 17.55 -8.00 7.47
CA ALA A 42 17.44 -7.25 8.72
C ALA A 42 16.33 -6.18 8.67
N PHE A 43 16.12 -5.54 7.51
CA PHE A 43 15.03 -4.59 7.32
C PHE A 43 13.66 -5.22 7.57
N PHE A 44 13.43 -6.43 7.04
CA PHE A 44 12.17 -7.15 7.19
C PHE A 44 11.98 -7.71 8.59
N GLU A 45 13.06 -8.14 9.26
CA GLU A 45 13.02 -8.60 10.65
C GLU A 45 12.59 -7.49 11.61
N ASP A 46 13.12 -6.28 11.41
CA ASP A 46 12.72 -5.09 12.16
C ASP A 46 11.24 -4.76 11.96
N LEU A 47 10.75 -4.83 10.71
CA LEU A 47 9.33 -4.63 10.41
C LEU A 47 8.45 -5.68 11.09
N ILE A 48 8.85 -6.95 11.06
CA ILE A 48 8.14 -8.04 11.74
C ILE A 48 8.12 -7.80 13.26
N SER A 49 9.24 -7.40 13.85
CA SER A 49 9.36 -6.99 15.26
C SER A 49 8.39 -5.85 15.59
N ASN A 50 8.29 -4.85 14.72
CA ASN A 50 7.37 -3.73 14.87
C ASN A 50 5.90 -4.17 14.76
N ILE A 51 5.56 -5.07 13.83
CA ILE A 51 4.22 -5.67 13.74
C ILE A 51 3.84 -6.31 15.07
N TYR A 52 4.75 -7.03 15.74
CA TYR A 52 4.42 -7.62 17.04
C TYR A 52 4.22 -6.61 18.16
N LYS A 53 4.93 -5.48 18.11
CA LYS A 53 4.98 -4.50 19.21
C LYS A 53 4.03 -3.32 19.04
N LYS A 54 3.54 -3.03 17.82
CA LYS A 54 2.85 -1.79 17.49
C LYS A 54 1.54 -2.07 16.76
N THR A 55 0.47 -1.43 17.20
CA THR A 55 -0.88 -1.59 16.62
C THR A 55 -1.02 -0.98 15.22
N HIS A 56 -0.29 0.10 14.95
CA HIS A 56 -0.24 0.77 13.65
C HIS A 56 0.66 0.07 12.63
N TYR A 57 1.30 -1.05 12.99
CA TYR A 57 1.98 -1.96 12.08
C TYR A 57 1.17 -3.24 11.94
N THR A 58 0.72 -3.55 10.73
CA THR A 58 -0.15 -4.70 10.49
C THR A 58 0.33 -5.53 9.31
N TRP A 59 -0.15 -6.77 9.25
CA TRP A 59 0.16 -7.71 8.19
C TRP A 59 -1.13 -8.40 7.73
N MET A 60 -1.30 -8.57 6.41
CA MET A 60 -2.49 -9.17 5.83
C MET A 60 -2.17 -9.97 4.57
N ARG A 61 -2.84 -11.11 4.38
CA ARG A 61 -2.77 -11.89 3.13
C ARG A 61 -3.89 -11.49 2.19
N VAL A 62 -3.57 -10.63 1.24
CA VAL A 62 -4.56 -10.03 0.34
C VAL A 62 -4.09 -9.90 -1.11
N ILE A 63 -2.82 -10.15 -1.43
CA ILE A 63 -2.32 -10.12 -2.80
C ILE A 63 -2.90 -11.31 -3.58
N LYS A 64 -3.43 -11.04 -4.78
CA LYS A 64 -4.07 -12.04 -5.63
C LYS A 64 -3.44 -12.25 -6.98
N ARG A 65 -2.89 -11.19 -7.58
CA ARG A 65 -2.23 -11.26 -8.89
C ARG A 65 -1.27 -10.09 -9.02
N ILE A 66 -0.15 -10.32 -9.69
CA ILE A 66 0.81 -9.28 -10.05
C ILE A 66 1.08 -9.41 -11.54
N VAL A 67 0.85 -8.33 -12.26
CA VAL A 67 1.16 -8.21 -13.68
C VAL A 67 2.34 -7.24 -13.84
N GLY A 68 3.36 -7.67 -14.58
CA GLY A 68 4.56 -6.90 -14.83
C GLY A 68 4.42 -5.81 -15.89
N THR A 69 5.57 -5.29 -16.34
CA THR A 69 5.64 -4.15 -17.27
C THR A 69 5.40 -4.53 -18.73
N ASP A 70 5.62 -5.80 -19.06
CA ASP A 70 5.47 -6.41 -20.37
C ASP A 70 4.27 -7.39 -20.38
N ASP A 71 3.28 -7.11 -19.52
CA ASP A 71 2.06 -7.91 -19.30
C ASP A 71 2.32 -9.34 -18.79
N GLU A 72 3.51 -9.60 -18.25
CA GLU A 72 3.85 -10.89 -17.65
C GLU A 72 3.08 -11.15 -16.35
N ASP A 73 2.49 -12.34 -16.22
CA ASP A 73 1.80 -12.76 -14.99
C ASP A 73 2.80 -13.45 -14.05
N TYR A 74 3.02 -12.84 -12.89
CA TYR A 74 4.02 -13.33 -11.93
C TYR A 74 3.41 -14.32 -10.94
N ASN A 75 4.20 -15.33 -10.57
CA ASN A 75 3.92 -16.11 -9.37
C ASN A 75 4.02 -15.20 -8.13
N ILE A 76 2.89 -15.02 -7.45
CA ILE A 76 2.77 -14.12 -6.31
C ILE A 76 3.52 -14.60 -5.06
N SER A 77 3.89 -15.88 -4.92
CA SER A 77 4.50 -16.46 -3.69
C SER A 77 5.71 -15.69 -3.18
N SER A 78 6.51 -15.16 -4.10
CA SER A 78 7.75 -14.43 -3.80
C SER A 78 7.54 -12.94 -3.49
N PHE A 79 6.32 -12.41 -3.56
CA PHE A 79 6.10 -10.97 -3.46
C PHE A 79 5.61 -10.50 -2.10
N ILE A 80 6.11 -9.34 -1.69
CA ILE A 80 5.63 -8.58 -0.53
C ILE A 80 5.32 -7.17 -1.00
N PHE A 81 4.18 -6.63 -0.58
CA PHE A 81 3.85 -5.24 -0.81
C PHE A 81 3.78 -4.50 0.52
N ILE A 82 4.63 -3.48 0.69
CA ILE A 82 4.61 -2.59 1.84
C ILE A 82 3.84 -1.35 1.47
N TRP A 83 2.97 -0.92 2.37
CA TRP A 83 2.26 0.32 2.22
C TRP A 83 2.13 1.05 3.54
N ALA A 84 2.68 2.26 3.56
CA ALA A 84 2.77 3.07 4.75
C ALA A 84 2.35 4.52 4.48
N ILE A 85 1.94 5.17 5.56
CA ILE A 85 1.82 6.62 5.65
C ILE A 85 2.55 7.06 6.91
N ASP A 86 3.39 8.07 6.79
CA ASP A 86 4.12 8.63 7.92
C ASP A 86 3.33 9.70 8.69
N ASP A 87 3.92 10.23 9.74
CA ASP A 87 3.36 11.31 10.57
C ASP A 87 3.14 12.64 9.80
N GLN A 88 3.82 12.82 8.67
CA GLN A 88 3.67 13.96 7.75
C GLN A 88 2.63 13.69 6.64
N ASN A 89 1.91 12.57 6.69
CA ASN A 89 0.96 12.11 5.66
C ASN A 89 1.59 11.85 4.28
N ARG A 90 2.90 11.59 4.22
CA ARG A 90 3.57 11.11 3.00
C ARG A 90 3.32 9.62 2.84
N MET A 91 2.96 9.21 1.64
CA MET A 91 2.64 7.83 1.32
C MET A 91 3.84 7.11 0.71
N TYR A 92 4.03 5.86 1.13
CA TYR A 92 5.05 4.96 0.61
C TYR A 92 4.41 3.63 0.25
N GLN A 93 4.49 3.25 -1.01
CA GLN A 93 4.04 1.96 -1.52
C GLN A 93 5.21 1.31 -2.24
N PHE A 94 5.59 0.12 -1.82
CA PHE A 94 6.77 -0.57 -2.31
C PHE A 94 6.46 -2.04 -2.57
N LEU A 95 6.77 -2.50 -3.77
CA LEU A 95 6.67 -3.91 -4.14
C LEU A 95 8.07 -4.53 -4.12
N PHE A 96 8.20 -5.57 -3.31
CA PHE A 96 9.41 -6.36 -3.16
C PHE A 96 9.20 -7.75 -3.74
N GLN A 97 10.24 -8.30 -4.35
CA GLN A 97 10.33 -9.68 -4.76
C GLN A 97 11.46 -10.36 -3.99
N LYS A 98 11.15 -11.40 -3.23
CA LYS A 98 12.14 -12.23 -2.54
C LYS A 98 13.00 -12.99 -3.56
N LEU A 99 14.30 -13.06 -3.31
CA LEU A 99 15.23 -13.81 -4.15
C LEU A 99 15.12 -15.34 -3.95
N GLU A 100 14.68 -15.78 -2.75
CA GLU A 100 14.38 -17.18 -2.46
C GLU A 100 13.07 -17.29 -1.67
N GLU A 101 12.37 -18.42 -1.77
CA GLU A 101 11.12 -18.66 -1.01
C GLU A 101 11.35 -18.98 0.48
N LYS A 102 12.60 -19.04 0.95
CA LYS A 102 12.93 -19.36 2.36
C LYS A 102 12.64 -18.19 3.31
N GLU A 103 12.47 -18.50 4.60
CA GLU A 103 12.18 -17.53 5.69
C GLU A 103 13.26 -16.42 5.85
N ASN A 104 14.45 -16.56 5.23
CA ASN A 104 15.62 -15.70 5.46
C ASN A 104 16.22 -15.09 4.18
N SER A 105 15.38 -14.77 3.19
CA SER A 105 15.88 -14.29 1.89
C SER A 105 15.91 -12.77 1.77
N GLN A 106 16.98 -12.27 1.17
CA GLN A 106 17.04 -10.90 0.66
C GLN A 106 15.90 -10.68 -0.35
N ALA A 107 15.44 -9.44 -0.46
CA ALA A 107 14.43 -9.07 -1.45
C ALA A 107 14.93 -7.93 -2.33
N VAL A 108 14.51 -7.92 -3.58
CA VAL A 108 14.74 -6.79 -4.48
C VAL A 108 13.52 -5.89 -4.49
N LEU A 109 13.75 -4.58 -4.42
CA LEU A 109 12.69 -3.59 -4.61
C LEU A 109 12.44 -3.44 -6.11
N VAL A 110 11.25 -3.80 -6.58
CA VAL A 110 10.93 -3.87 -8.02
C VAL A 110 10.07 -2.71 -8.50
N ALA A 111 9.20 -2.17 -7.64
CA ALA A 111 8.29 -1.09 -8.02
C ALA A 111 7.88 -0.24 -6.83
N LEU A 112 7.39 0.98 -7.11
CA LEU A 112 6.95 1.92 -6.09
C LEU A 112 5.72 2.75 -6.50
N ALA A 113 5.07 3.32 -5.50
CA ALA A 113 4.18 4.47 -5.63
C ALA A 113 4.26 5.33 -4.34
N PRO A 114 3.91 6.62 -4.36
CA PRO A 114 3.51 7.41 -5.51
C PRO A 114 4.66 7.59 -6.54
N PRO A 115 4.39 7.77 -7.84
CA PRO A 115 5.42 7.89 -8.86
C PRO A 115 6.37 9.09 -8.64
N GLU A 116 5.97 10.12 -7.89
CA GLU A 116 6.78 11.28 -7.51
C GLU A 116 7.98 10.90 -6.64
N LEU A 117 7.91 9.77 -5.92
CA LEU A 117 9.08 9.23 -5.24
C LEU A 117 10.21 8.89 -6.23
N SER A 118 9.89 8.67 -7.51
CA SER A 118 10.90 8.46 -8.56
C SER A 118 11.84 9.65 -8.72
N THR A 119 11.36 10.89 -8.55
CA THR A 119 12.20 12.08 -8.64
C THR A 119 13.23 12.08 -7.52
N LEU A 120 12.79 11.84 -6.28
CA LEU A 120 13.68 11.73 -5.12
C LEU A 120 14.72 10.61 -5.27
N LEU A 121 14.28 9.43 -5.73
CA LEU A 121 15.19 8.29 -5.94
C LEU A 121 16.10 8.47 -7.15
N SER A 122 15.71 9.22 -8.17
CA SER A 122 16.57 9.51 -9.32
C SER A 122 17.70 10.46 -8.95
N GLU A 123 17.40 11.46 -8.13
CA GLU A 123 18.35 12.47 -7.67
C GLU A 123 19.33 11.89 -6.63
N PHE A 124 18.80 11.27 -5.58
CA PHE A 124 19.60 10.84 -4.41
C PHE A 124 19.86 9.33 -4.35
N LYS A 125 19.29 8.54 -5.27
CA LYS A 125 19.57 7.10 -5.46
C LYS A 125 19.46 6.31 -4.16
N ARG A 126 20.56 5.63 -3.77
CA ARG A 126 20.61 4.72 -2.62
C ARG A 126 20.45 5.45 -1.29
N GLU A 127 20.88 6.71 -1.20
CA GLU A 127 20.79 7.47 0.05
C GLU A 127 19.34 7.78 0.41
N ALA A 128 18.54 8.22 -0.57
CA ALA A 128 17.11 8.40 -0.37
C ALA A 128 16.41 7.08 -0.02
N LEU A 129 16.77 5.99 -0.72
CA LEU A 129 16.20 4.68 -0.40
C LEU A 129 16.52 4.26 1.05
N HIS A 130 17.78 4.37 1.48
CA HIS A 130 18.17 4.06 2.86
C HIS A 130 17.37 4.89 3.87
N ARG A 131 17.27 6.22 3.66
CA ARG A 131 16.50 7.10 4.55
C ARG A 131 15.04 6.69 4.65
N ILE A 132 14.42 6.35 3.51
CA ILE A 132 13.02 5.90 3.48
C ILE A 132 12.87 4.57 4.24
N LEU A 133 13.72 3.57 3.95
CA LEU A 133 13.65 2.27 4.63
C LEU A 133 13.88 2.40 6.15
N SER A 134 14.84 3.24 6.58
CA SER A 134 15.05 3.55 8.01
C SER A 134 13.82 4.22 8.64
N LEU A 135 13.16 5.12 7.91
CA LEU A 135 11.92 5.77 8.36
C LEU A 135 10.80 4.75 8.56
N LEU A 136 10.62 3.81 7.62
CA LEU A 136 9.61 2.74 7.73
C LEU A 136 9.82 1.83 8.96
N ASN A 137 11.08 1.67 9.41
CA ASN A 137 11.42 0.91 10.61
C ASN A 137 11.34 1.69 11.92
N LYS A 138 11.00 2.99 11.89
CA LYS A 138 10.90 3.83 13.08
C LYS A 138 9.42 4.08 13.43
N PRO A 139 8.86 3.38 14.43
CA PRO A 139 7.42 3.47 14.70
C PRO A 139 6.94 4.86 15.12
N SER A 140 7.80 5.67 15.74
CA SER A 140 7.42 7.02 16.17
C SER A 140 7.14 7.99 15.02
N THR A 141 7.59 7.67 13.80
CA THR A 141 7.37 8.49 12.60
C THR A 141 6.31 7.88 11.67
N ILE A 142 5.71 6.75 12.03
CA ILE A 142 4.76 6.03 11.18
C ILE A 142 3.34 6.17 11.73
N LYS A 143 2.45 6.75 10.92
CA LYS A 143 1.02 6.77 11.20
C LYS A 143 0.40 5.41 10.95
N PHE A 144 0.74 4.75 9.85
CA PHE A 144 0.48 3.32 9.71
C PHE A 144 1.43 2.67 8.72
N LEU A 145 1.64 1.36 8.88
CA LEU A 145 2.32 0.51 7.92
C LEU A 145 1.61 -0.83 7.83
N MET A 146 1.28 -1.24 6.60
CA MET A 146 0.70 -2.54 6.29
C MET A 146 1.65 -3.32 5.39
N ILE A 147 1.90 -4.57 5.77
CA ILE A 147 2.57 -5.55 4.92
C ILE A 147 1.51 -6.46 4.31
N LEU A 148 1.36 -6.39 2.99
CA LEU A 148 0.46 -7.24 2.23
C LEU A 148 1.24 -8.40 1.64
N ALA A 149 0.73 -9.61 1.88
CA ALA A 149 1.31 -10.87 1.42
C ALA A 149 0.35 -11.64 0.49
N PRO A 150 0.84 -12.66 -0.23
CA PRO A 150 0.04 -13.51 -1.11
C PRO A 150 -1.09 -14.24 -0.38
N LYS A 151 -2.27 -14.32 -1.01
CA LYS A 151 -3.42 -15.07 -0.50
C LYS A 151 -3.60 -16.39 -1.28
N GLY A 152 -2.99 -17.48 -0.77
CA GLY A 152 -2.98 -18.86 -1.33
C GLY A 152 -2.72 -19.96 -0.27
N LYS A 153 -2.59 -21.23 -0.67
CA LYS A 153 -2.59 -22.45 0.20
C LYS A 153 -1.22 -22.83 0.83
N SER A 154 -0.55 -22.01 1.67
CA SER A 154 0.67 -22.45 2.39
C SER A 154 0.41 -22.77 3.86
N THR A 155 -0.21 -23.92 4.15
CA THR A 155 -0.75 -24.34 5.47
C THR A 155 0.23 -24.25 6.65
N ALA A 156 1.55 -24.37 6.43
CA ALA A 156 2.55 -24.36 7.50
C ALA A 156 2.97 -22.95 7.97
N GLU A 157 3.11 -21.99 7.04
CA GLU A 157 3.41 -20.59 7.36
C GLU A 157 2.19 -19.88 7.95
N GLU A 158 0.96 -20.28 7.54
CA GLU A 158 -0.28 -19.73 8.12
C GLU A 158 -0.35 -20.01 9.62
N ILE A 159 0.01 -21.22 10.06
CA ILE A 159 -0.07 -21.62 11.47
C ILE A 159 0.99 -20.90 12.31
N LYS A 160 2.19 -20.66 11.78
CA LYS A 160 3.22 -19.88 12.47
C LYS A 160 2.80 -18.42 12.63
N LEU A 161 2.30 -17.73 11.60
CA LEU A 161 1.93 -16.31 11.68
C LEU A 161 0.61 -16.05 12.42
N LEU A 162 -0.38 -16.95 12.28
CA LEU A 162 -1.66 -16.86 13.01
C LEU A 162 -1.50 -17.11 14.52
N LYS A 163 -0.48 -17.88 14.94
CA LYS A 163 -0.15 -18.05 16.35
C LYS A 163 0.42 -16.79 17.02
N VAL A 164 0.75 -15.73 16.27
CA VAL A 164 1.55 -14.59 16.79
C VAL A 164 0.76 -13.28 16.90
N ASN A 165 -0.56 -13.31 17.12
CA ASN A 165 -1.29 -12.06 17.35
C ASN A 165 -2.30 -12.16 18.50
N LYS A 166 -1.90 -11.67 19.68
CA LYS A 166 -2.80 -11.44 20.82
C LYS A 166 -3.78 -10.27 20.58
N ASN A 167 -3.53 -9.37 19.62
CA ASN A 167 -4.32 -8.16 19.35
C ASN A 167 -4.76 -7.98 17.89
N TYR A 168 -5.15 -9.07 17.23
CA TYR A 168 -5.64 -9.00 15.84
C TYR A 168 -6.87 -8.07 15.71
N GLN A 169 -7.73 -8.06 16.73
CA GLN A 169 -8.92 -7.22 16.78
C GLN A 169 -8.57 -5.73 16.82
N GLU A 170 -7.68 -5.30 17.72
CA GLU A 170 -7.24 -3.90 17.81
C GLU A 170 -6.58 -3.40 16.52
N LYS A 171 -5.76 -4.26 15.89
CA LYS A 171 -5.14 -3.95 14.59
C LYS A 171 -6.17 -3.81 13.48
N PHE A 172 -7.18 -4.67 13.48
CA PHE A 172 -8.27 -4.59 12.52
C PHE A 172 -9.12 -3.33 12.72
N ASP A 173 -9.42 -2.99 13.97
CA ASP A 173 -10.15 -1.77 14.32
C ASP A 173 -9.35 -0.53 13.92
N TYR A 174 -8.04 -0.53 14.13
CA TYR A 174 -7.15 0.51 13.64
C TYR A 174 -7.22 0.65 12.11
N VAL A 175 -7.07 -0.44 11.36
CA VAL A 175 -7.19 -0.44 9.89
C VAL A 175 -8.55 0.07 9.41
N ASN A 176 -9.64 -0.24 10.13
CA ASN A 176 -10.96 0.29 9.82
C ASN A 176 -11.06 1.81 10.02
N GLN A 177 -10.37 2.37 11.00
CA GLN A 177 -10.32 3.83 11.18
C GLN A 177 -9.62 4.52 10.00
N LEU A 178 -8.66 3.83 9.37
CA LEU A 178 -7.94 4.38 8.22
C LEU A 178 -8.82 4.50 6.96
N LYS A 179 -9.99 3.83 6.85
CA LYS A 179 -10.88 3.87 5.66
C LYS A 179 -11.20 5.28 5.14
N ASN A 180 -11.21 6.26 6.03
CA ASN A 180 -11.53 7.65 5.71
C ASN A 180 -10.30 8.47 5.26
N MET A 181 -9.10 7.88 5.25
CA MET A 181 -7.89 8.55 4.80
C MET A 181 -7.88 8.68 3.26
N PRO A 182 -7.52 9.86 2.72
CA PRO A 182 -7.34 10.03 1.29
C PRO A 182 -6.33 9.03 0.73
N ASN A 183 -6.57 8.57 -0.51
CA ASN A 183 -5.69 7.65 -1.23
C ASN A 183 -5.48 6.29 -0.54
N ILE A 184 -6.29 5.96 0.48
CA ILE A 184 -6.17 4.67 1.14
C ILE A 184 -6.49 3.49 0.22
N GLN A 185 -7.06 3.74 -0.96
CA GLN A 185 -7.39 2.67 -1.89
C GLN A 185 -6.26 2.32 -2.86
N GLY A 186 -5.08 2.94 -2.72
CA GLY A 186 -3.98 2.81 -3.70
C GLY A 186 -4.35 3.31 -5.10
N GLN A 187 -5.50 3.98 -5.24
CA GLN A 187 -5.91 4.65 -6.46
C GLN A 187 -5.18 5.99 -6.51
N TRP A 188 -4.10 6.02 -7.26
CA TRP A 188 -3.42 7.24 -7.63
C TRP A 188 -4.29 8.00 -8.61
N PHE A 189 -5.12 8.92 -8.12
CA PHE A 189 -5.73 9.97 -8.92
C PHE A 189 -5.23 11.31 -8.39
N PRO A 190 -4.85 12.27 -9.26
CA PRO A 190 -4.68 13.65 -8.81
C PRO A 190 -6.01 14.07 -8.16
N GLU A 191 -5.95 14.57 -6.92
CA GLU A 191 -7.09 15.10 -6.19
C GLU A 191 -7.72 16.27 -6.98
N TYR A 192 -8.59 15.98 -7.94
CA TYR A 192 -9.62 16.91 -8.40
C TYR A 192 -10.99 16.55 -7.85
N SER A 193 -11.07 15.60 -6.91
CA SER A 193 -12.32 15.36 -6.18
C SER A 193 -12.60 16.59 -5.32
N PRO A 194 -13.67 17.35 -5.60
CA PRO A 194 -13.96 18.55 -4.82
C PRO A 194 -14.13 18.18 -3.35
N ARG A 195 -13.82 19.13 -2.46
CA ARG A 195 -14.17 19.03 -1.04
C ARG A 195 -15.44 19.81 -0.80
N CYS A 196 -16.27 19.34 0.14
CA CYS A 196 -17.41 20.15 0.56
C CYS A 196 -16.90 21.42 1.24
N SER A 197 -17.33 22.60 0.78
CA SER A 197 -16.95 23.87 1.38
C SER A 197 -17.46 24.06 2.82
N ASN A 198 -18.41 23.24 3.27
CA ASN A 198 -18.95 23.30 4.62
C ASN A 198 -18.28 22.32 5.59
N CYS A 199 -18.18 21.03 5.22
CA CYS A 199 -17.64 19.99 6.13
C CYS A 199 -16.23 19.50 5.78
N ASN A 200 -15.63 20.04 4.71
CA ASN A 200 -14.28 19.72 4.21
C ASN A 200 -14.03 18.24 3.87
N LYS A 201 -15.08 17.40 3.85
CA LYS A 201 -14.99 15.99 3.45
C LYS A 201 -14.97 15.86 1.92
N LEU A 202 -14.25 14.85 1.43
CA LEU A 202 -14.10 14.51 0.01
C LEU A 202 -15.39 13.92 -0.57
N PHE A 203 -15.65 14.18 -1.86
CA PHE A 203 -16.68 13.47 -2.62
C PHE A 203 -16.10 12.16 -3.16
N ILE A 204 -16.47 11.05 -2.50
CA ILE A 204 -15.92 9.70 -2.77
C ILE A 204 -16.75 8.95 -3.84
N GLU A 205 -17.97 9.40 -4.13
CA GLU A 205 -18.89 8.78 -5.09
C GLU A 205 -19.20 9.71 -6.26
N ILE A 206 -18.27 9.85 -7.20
CA ILE A 206 -18.50 10.54 -8.48
C ILE A 206 -18.53 9.50 -9.61
N LYS A 207 -19.27 8.40 -9.43
CA LYS A 207 -19.58 7.47 -10.53
C LYS A 207 -21.01 7.69 -10.97
N GLY A 208 -21.18 8.37 -12.10
CA GLY A 208 -22.46 8.44 -12.83
C GLY A 208 -23.06 9.84 -13.05
N PHE A 209 -22.38 10.93 -12.69
CA PHE A 209 -22.95 12.27 -12.87
C PHE A 209 -22.54 12.88 -14.21
N ASN A 210 -23.48 12.88 -15.16
CA ASN A 210 -23.44 13.75 -16.33
C ASN A 210 -23.29 15.19 -15.87
N VAL A 211 -22.21 15.84 -16.32
CA VAL A 211 -21.89 17.23 -16.00
C VAL A 211 -22.88 18.12 -16.75
N GLY A 212 -24.05 18.34 -16.15
CA GLY A 212 -25.12 19.15 -16.69
C GLY A 212 -26.16 19.50 -15.63
N LEU A 213 -26.09 20.73 -15.11
CA LEU A 213 -27.22 21.50 -14.55
C LEU A 213 -28.00 20.96 -13.32
N LEU A 214 -27.43 20.09 -12.47
CA LEU A 214 -28.09 19.67 -11.23
C LEU A 214 -27.36 20.16 -9.98
N LYS A 215 -28.11 20.88 -9.13
CA LYS A 215 -27.66 21.46 -7.87
C LYS A 215 -26.97 20.40 -7.00
N PHE A 216 -25.75 20.72 -6.60
CA PHE A 216 -24.86 19.80 -5.91
C PHE A 216 -25.14 19.75 -4.41
N LYS A 217 -25.60 18.61 -3.87
CA LYS A 217 -25.84 18.39 -2.42
C LYS A 217 -24.78 17.46 -1.83
N CYS A 218 -24.10 17.89 -0.78
CA CYS A 218 -23.09 17.08 -0.11
C CYS A 218 -23.74 15.87 0.59
N PRO A 219 -23.31 14.62 0.32
CA PRO A 219 -23.91 13.44 0.94
C PRO A 219 -23.56 13.30 2.42
N ASN A 220 -22.55 14.01 2.91
CA ASN A 220 -22.06 13.89 4.28
C ASN A 220 -22.64 14.95 5.24
N CYS A 221 -22.94 16.15 4.74
CA CYS A 221 -23.49 17.23 5.58
C CYS A 221 -24.75 17.90 5.00
N GLY A 222 -25.24 17.44 3.84
CA GLY A 222 -26.43 18.00 3.20
C GLY A 222 -26.24 19.39 2.57
N TYR A 223 -25.05 20.00 2.65
CA TYR A 223 -24.77 21.34 2.12
C TYR A 223 -24.97 21.40 0.61
N GLN A 224 -25.70 22.41 0.14
CA GLN A 224 -26.00 22.64 -1.26
C GLN A 224 -25.61 24.08 -1.63
N LYS A 225 -24.67 24.23 -2.57
CA LYS A 225 -24.31 25.56 -3.08
C LYS A 225 -25.40 25.99 -4.06
N SER A 226 -26.07 27.10 -3.72
CA SER A 226 -27.16 27.69 -4.51
C SER A 226 -26.62 28.36 -5.76
#